data_AF-N9R3A1-F1
#
_entry.id   AF-N9R3A1-F1
#
_cell.length_a   1.000
_cell.length_b   1.000
_cell.length_c   1.000
_cell.angle_alpha   90.00
_cell.angle_beta   90.00
_cell.angle_gamma   90.00
#
_symmetry.space_group_name_H-M   'P 1'
#
loop_
_entity.id
_entity.type
_entity.pdbx_description
1 polymer ?
#
loop_
_entity_poly.entity_id
_entity_poly.type
_entity_poly.pdbx_seq_one_letter_code
_entity_poly.pdbx_strand_id
1 'polypeptide(L)'
;MSSTQQIFRPIHIIFRLSPLMAAIAVFMSPVTTLQAGEHATKDLQSIQAQAQIPSYSFHQDHILGTSLDVVVTTAHQQDAEKVLQAIQTEVARLDQILSVWRDDSEISQLNHEQHIEASSELYEVIAACEQWRSATCGGFDARLGQLIQLWEHSNQVQNLDDQTQEALLRQLKAQSIELNPKTKQIKMGSAIKIAPDAYAKGYVIDRALIAAQKAVPHVQGILIDIGGDMRVWGQSPQQAGWKVGIQNPDERFDNAAPAQVLNIKDQAVALSGQGYRSLSGQSHLLNPQTGMPIQTVEQCVVVGQCAADADALATALTAMPPYEGMQLIEQLVGFEAQLVASDGTSYQSTGWSTLLDANQAAVMRHIAGNAAATAWPKGFQAQVEVNIPKLAVENYRAPYVSVWVTDSDKKLVRTLAVWGKDEKWINSNYVWWRRYGRQMPNLDAVAKPSRQPGQYRLAWDGKDEAGKMVDTGKYLIHIETSREHGDHSYQSFELEVGPKAVSKTLPAQAEIGTLKLNFQRGA
;
A
#
# COMPACT_ATOMS: atom_id res chain seq x y z
N MET A 1 30.05 30.54 15.40
CA MET A 1 30.60 29.32 14.77
C MET A 1 31.01 28.36 15.87
N SER A 2 30.16 27.38 16.17
CA SER A 2 30.50 26.22 17.01
C SER A 2 29.64 25.08 16.47
N SER A 3 30.22 24.28 15.59
CA SER A 3 29.60 23.08 15.03
C SER A 3 29.78 21.95 16.04
N THR A 4 28.77 21.72 16.88
CA THR A 4 28.71 20.53 17.72
C THR A 4 28.34 19.37 16.82
N GLN A 5 29.35 18.62 16.33
CA GLN A 5 29.12 17.32 15.70
C GLN A 5 28.48 16.41 16.76
N GLN A 6 27.20 16.11 16.62
CA GLN A 6 26.56 15.04 17.36
C GLN A 6 27.13 13.72 16.86
N ILE A 7 27.98 13.11 17.70
CA ILE A 7 28.55 11.79 17.45
C ILE A 7 27.43 10.77 17.66
N PHE A 8 26.87 10.25 16.56
CA PHE A 8 26.00 9.08 16.59
C PHE A 8 26.79 7.90 17.19
N ARG A 9 26.37 7.43 18.36
CA ARG A 9 26.93 6.22 18.96
C ARG A 9 26.46 5.01 18.14
N PRO A 10 27.29 3.97 17.96
CA PRO A 10 26.86 2.75 17.30
C PRO A 10 25.63 2.18 18.02
N ILE A 11 24.51 2.10 17.30
CA ILE A 11 23.27 1.53 17.82
C ILE A 11 23.44 0.01 17.80
N HIS A 12 23.63 -0.61 18.96
CA HIS A 12 23.51 -2.05 19.10
C HIS A 12 22.03 -2.42 19.09
N ILE A 13 21.42 -2.42 17.90
CA ILE A 13 20.09 -2.99 17.70
C ILE A 13 20.26 -4.51 17.83
N ILE A 14 19.78 -5.06 18.93
CA ILE A 14 19.61 -6.51 19.05
C ILE A 14 18.45 -6.88 18.13
N PHE A 15 18.77 -7.17 16.87
CA PHE A 15 17.84 -7.82 15.96
C PHE A 15 17.33 -9.09 16.62
N ARG A 16 16.01 -9.23 16.73
CA ARG A 16 15.38 -10.49 17.13
C ARG A 16 15.47 -11.48 15.97
N LEU A 17 16.65 -12.07 15.79
CA LEU A 17 16.82 -13.35 15.09
C LEU A 17 17.15 -14.39 16.16
N SER A 18 16.18 -15.24 16.50
CA SER A 18 16.51 -16.53 17.08
C SER A 18 17.03 -17.40 15.93
N PRO A 19 18.32 -17.77 15.90
CA PRO A 19 18.84 -18.58 14.81
C PRO A 19 18.53 -20.05 15.12
N LEU A 20 17.70 -20.70 14.31
CA LEU A 20 17.77 -22.16 14.23
C LEU A 20 17.46 -22.62 12.80
N MET A 21 18.43 -23.38 12.27
CA MET A 21 18.37 -24.19 11.05
C MET A 21 18.66 -23.52 9.71
N ALA A 22 19.89 -23.03 9.56
CA ALA A 22 20.65 -23.32 8.35
C ALA A 22 21.39 -24.65 8.58
N ALA A 23 20.91 -25.74 7.98
CA ALA A 23 21.64 -27.00 7.91
C ALA A 23 21.78 -27.41 6.45
N ILE A 24 23.02 -27.25 5.97
CA ILE A 24 23.54 -27.68 4.68
C ILE A 24 23.46 -29.21 4.59
N ALA A 25 22.80 -29.73 3.55
CA ALA A 25 22.94 -31.12 3.14
C ALA A 25 23.46 -31.16 1.70
N VAL A 26 24.80 -31.13 1.58
CA VAL A 26 25.51 -31.57 0.38
C VAL A 26 25.49 -33.08 0.37
N PHE A 27 24.66 -33.69 -0.48
CA PHE A 27 24.82 -35.09 -0.84
C PHE A 27 25.41 -35.17 -2.25
N MET A 28 26.71 -35.47 -2.29
CA MET A 28 27.35 -36.02 -3.49
C MET A 28 26.78 -37.41 -3.76
N SER A 29 26.46 -37.70 -5.02
CA SER A 29 26.24 -39.06 -5.52
C SER A 29 27.17 -39.31 -6.70
N PRO A 30 27.60 -40.57 -6.92
CA PRO A 30 28.75 -40.88 -7.77
C PRO A 30 28.42 -40.77 -9.24
N VAL A 31 29.37 -40.23 -10.01
CA VAL A 31 29.36 -40.25 -11.48
C VAL A 31 29.54 -41.69 -11.94
N THR A 32 28.50 -42.27 -12.53
CA THR A 32 28.62 -43.49 -13.33
C THR A 32 28.71 -43.07 -14.79
N THR A 33 29.84 -43.33 -15.43
CA THR A 33 30.08 -43.11 -16.84
C THR A 33 29.30 -44.13 -17.67
N LEU A 34 28.35 -43.66 -18.48
CA LEU A 34 27.78 -44.42 -19.60
C LEU A 34 27.90 -43.56 -20.86
N GLN A 35 28.68 -44.07 -21.80
CA GLN A 35 28.99 -43.45 -23.07
C GLN A 35 28.03 -43.97 -24.15
N ALA A 36 27.68 -43.07 -25.05
CA ALA A 36 27.21 -43.27 -26.42
C ALA A 36 25.70 -43.51 -26.67
N GLY A 37 25.10 -42.48 -27.28
CA GLY A 37 23.85 -42.52 -28.02
C GLY A 37 23.53 -41.14 -28.58
N GLU A 38 24.03 -40.81 -29.77
CA GLU A 38 23.90 -39.53 -30.51
C GLU A 38 22.45 -39.16 -30.94
N HIS A 39 21.44 -39.64 -30.23
CA HIS A 39 20.03 -39.31 -30.45
C HIS A 39 19.34 -38.61 -29.26
N ALA A 40 20.05 -38.32 -28.16
CA ALA A 40 19.48 -37.74 -26.95
C ALA A 40 19.40 -36.19 -26.91
N THR A 41 19.76 -35.47 -27.97
CA THR A 41 19.79 -33.99 -27.98
C THR A 41 18.47 -33.32 -28.37
N LYS A 42 17.43 -34.08 -28.76
CA LYS A 42 16.07 -33.53 -28.97
C LYS A 42 15.10 -33.77 -27.81
N ASP A 43 15.39 -34.71 -26.91
CA ASP A 43 14.52 -35.03 -25.76
C ASP A 43 14.95 -34.37 -24.44
N LEU A 44 16.07 -33.65 -24.42
CA LEU A 44 16.52 -32.86 -23.26
C LEU A 44 16.04 -31.40 -23.28
N GLN A 45 15.40 -30.94 -24.36
CA GLN A 45 14.77 -29.61 -24.44
C GLN A 45 13.26 -29.62 -24.13
N SER A 46 12.66 -30.79 -23.93
CA SER A 46 11.22 -30.96 -23.67
C SER A 46 10.87 -31.26 -22.21
N ILE A 47 11.84 -31.24 -21.28
CA ILE A 47 11.62 -31.41 -19.84
C ILE A 47 12.10 -30.16 -19.10
N GLN A 48 11.39 -29.03 -19.24
CA GLN A 48 11.41 -27.92 -18.28
C GLN A 48 10.26 -26.92 -18.51
N ALA A 49 9.06 -27.42 -18.77
CA ALA A 49 7.87 -26.67 -18.35
C ALA A 49 7.54 -27.15 -16.93
N GLN A 50 8.21 -26.59 -15.91
CA GLN A 50 7.70 -26.74 -14.55
C GLN A 50 6.29 -26.13 -14.55
N ALA A 51 5.28 -26.97 -14.30
CA ALA A 51 3.91 -26.50 -14.18
C ALA A 51 3.89 -25.38 -13.13
N GLN A 52 3.53 -24.18 -13.57
CA GLN A 52 3.45 -23.01 -12.70
C GLN A 52 2.39 -23.29 -11.65
N ILE A 53 2.79 -23.29 -10.38
CA ILE A 53 1.88 -23.46 -9.25
C ILE A 53 0.87 -22.31 -9.30
N PRO A 54 -0.44 -22.58 -9.21
CA PRO A 54 -1.44 -21.52 -9.28
C PRO A 54 -1.31 -20.55 -8.11
N SER A 55 -1.80 -19.34 -8.33
CA SER A 55 -1.92 -18.32 -7.29
C SER A 55 -3.38 -17.92 -7.13
N TYR A 56 -3.77 -17.67 -5.89
CA TYR A 56 -5.12 -17.27 -5.51
C TYR A 56 -5.06 -15.90 -4.83
N SER A 57 -5.89 -14.97 -5.30
CA SER A 57 -5.93 -13.61 -4.79
C SER A 57 -7.23 -13.37 -4.03
N PHE A 58 -7.14 -12.68 -2.89
CA PHE A 58 -8.25 -12.32 -2.03
C PHE A 58 -8.18 -10.85 -1.67
N HIS A 59 -9.34 -10.25 -1.44
CA HIS A 59 -9.43 -8.87 -1.00
C HIS A 59 -10.59 -8.67 -0.03
N GLN A 60 -10.35 -7.82 0.96
CA GLN A 60 -11.34 -7.46 1.95
C GLN A 60 -11.15 -6.01 2.40
N ASP A 61 -12.21 -5.21 2.31
CA ASP A 61 -12.23 -3.86 2.88
C ASP A 61 -12.48 -3.85 4.39
N HIS A 62 -12.23 -2.69 5.02
CA HIS A 62 -12.45 -2.38 6.43
C HIS A 62 -11.59 -3.21 7.40
N ILE A 63 -10.41 -3.63 6.95
CA ILE A 63 -9.40 -4.22 7.81
C ILE A 63 -8.50 -3.10 8.32
N LEU A 64 -8.46 -2.90 9.64
CA LEU A 64 -7.66 -1.85 10.30
C LEU A 64 -7.88 -0.44 9.72
N GLY A 65 -9.13 -0.12 9.36
CA GLY A 65 -9.49 1.16 8.74
C GLY A 65 -9.04 1.32 7.28
N THR A 66 -8.62 0.24 6.62
CA THR A 66 -8.19 0.20 5.22
C THR A 66 -8.64 -1.11 4.55
N SER A 67 -7.96 -1.58 3.50
CA SER A 67 -8.18 -2.89 2.87
C SER A 67 -7.06 -3.89 3.18
N LEU A 68 -7.38 -5.17 3.06
CA LEU A 68 -6.48 -6.31 3.08
C LEU A 68 -6.50 -6.97 1.70
N ASP A 69 -5.33 -7.10 1.09
CA ASP A 69 -5.10 -7.85 -0.14
C ASP A 69 -4.13 -9.01 0.16
N VAL A 70 -4.49 -10.22 -0.28
CA VAL A 70 -3.69 -11.43 -0.04
C VAL A 70 -3.50 -12.19 -1.34
N VAL A 71 -2.27 -12.58 -1.65
CA VAL A 71 -1.97 -13.52 -2.75
C VAL A 71 -1.31 -14.76 -2.17
N VAL A 72 -1.82 -15.93 -2.52
CA VAL A 72 -1.29 -17.22 -2.04
C VAL A 72 -0.90 -18.09 -3.22
N THR A 73 0.37 -18.49 -3.30
CA THR A 73 0.88 -19.46 -4.26
C THR A 73 0.82 -20.86 -3.63
N THR A 74 -0.12 -21.69 -4.11
CA THR A 74 -0.36 -23.04 -3.60
C THR A 74 -0.98 -23.94 -4.66
N ALA A 75 -0.80 -25.26 -4.57
CA ALA A 75 -1.40 -26.22 -5.50
C ALA A 75 -2.93 -26.34 -5.36
N HIS A 76 -3.50 -25.99 -4.21
CA HIS A 76 -4.90 -26.22 -3.89
C HIS A 76 -5.60 -24.98 -3.33
N GLN A 77 -6.74 -24.61 -3.92
CA GLN A 77 -7.56 -23.48 -3.48
C GLN A 77 -7.95 -23.58 -1.99
N GLN A 78 -8.27 -24.78 -1.51
CA GLN A 78 -8.63 -25.00 -0.10
C GLN A 78 -7.51 -24.58 0.87
N ASP A 79 -6.25 -24.74 0.46
CA ASP A 79 -5.12 -24.29 1.27
C ASP A 79 -4.97 -22.77 1.23
N ALA A 80 -5.28 -22.13 0.10
CA ALA A 80 -5.33 -20.68 0.00
C ALA A 80 -6.42 -20.07 0.90
N GLU A 81 -7.59 -20.71 0.96
CA GLU A 81 -8.69 -20.31 1.85
C GLU A 81 -8.31 -20.48 3.34
N LYS A 82 -7.61 -21.56 3.72
CA LYS A 82 -7.08 -21.74 5.08
C LYS A 82 -6.04 -20.68 5.45
N VAL A 83 -5.17 -20.32 4.51
CA VAL A 83 -4.19 -19.23 4.69
C VAL A 83 -4.92 -17.91 4.95
N LEU A 84 -5.92 -17.57 4.12
CA LEU A 84 -6.72 -16.36 4.31
C LEU A 84 -7.41 -16.35 5.69
N GLN A 85 -8.01 -17.47 6.09
CA GLN A 85 -8.69 -17.58 7.39
C GLN A 85 -7.72 -17.37 8.56
N ALA A 86 -6.51 -17.92 8.48
CA ALA A 86 -5.47 -17.74 9.50
C ALA A 86 -5.03 -16.27 9.60
N ILE A 87 -4.85 -15.60 8.46
CA ILE A 87 -4.54 -14.16 8.38
C ILE A 87 -5.66 -13.35 9.06
N GLN A 88 -6.91 -13.56 8.64
CA GLN A 88 -8.07 -12.82 9.18
C GLN A 88 -8.22 -13.02 10.69
N THR A 89 -8.01 -14.24 11.17
CA THR A 89 -8.10 -14.57 12.60
C THR A 89 -7.04 -13.83 13.41
N GLU A 90 -5.78 -13.82 12.95
CA GLU A 90 -4.70 -13.13 13.66
C GLU A 90 -4.86 -11.60 13.59
N VAL A 91 -5.30 -11.06 12.45
CA VAL A 91 -5.61 -9.63 12.30
C VAL A 91 -6.71 -9.21 13.29
N ALA A 92 -7.82 -9.96 13.36
CA ALA A 92 -8.91 -9.65 14.28
C ALA A 92 -8.49 -9.76 15.75
N ARG A 93 -7.63 -10.74 16.08
CA ARG A 93 -7.09 -10.89 17.44
C ARG A 93 -6.20 -9.71 17.83
N LEU A 94 -5.33 -9.26 16.93
CA LEU A 94 -4.42 -8.14 17.19
C LEU A 94 -5.14 -6.78 17.15
N ASP A 95 -6.24 -6.64 16.38
CA ASP A 95 -7.12 -5.47 16.44
C ASP A 95 -7.70 -5.27 17.84
N GLN A 96 -8.08 -6.36 18.53
CA GLN A 96 -8.52 -6.33 19.94
C GLN A 96 -7.41 -5.95 20.93
N ILE A 97 -6.14 -5.96 20.52
CA ILE A 97 -5.01 -5.61 21.39
C ILE A 97 -4.51 -4.19 21.08
N LEU A 98 -4.35 -3.86 19.80
CA LEU A 98 -3.55 -2.71 19.34
C LEU A 98 -4.39 -1.56 18.77
N SER A 99 -5.70 -1.72 18.63
CA SER A 99 -6.55 -0.70 18.00
C SER A 99 -6.96 0.40 18.98
N VAL A 100 -6.50 1.63 18.73
CA VAL A 100 -6.91 2.82 19.50
C VAL A 100 -8.33 3.31 19.18
N TRP A 101 -8.95 2.74 18.15
CA TRP A 101 -10.31 3.05 17.71
C TRP A 101 -11.37 2.22 18.45
N ARG A 102 -10.94 1.26 19.25
CA ARG A 102 -11.79 0.36 20.03
C ARG A 102 -11.71 0.71 21.51
N ASP A 103 -12.86 0.93 22.14
CA ASP A 103 -12.90 1.15 23.59
C ASP A 103 -12.58 -0.12 24.40
N ASP A 104 -12.79 -1.29 23.80
CA ASP A 104 -12.58 -2.61 24.42
C ASP A 104 -11.19 -3.21 24.14
N SER A 105 -10.26 -2.45 23.54
CA SER A 105 -8.90 -2.95 23.27
C SER A 105 -7.97 -2.80 24.47
N GLU A 106 -6.96 -3.67 24.51
CA GLU A 106 -5.94 -3.63 25.56
C GLU A 106 -5.14 -2.32 25.56
N ILE A 107 -4.84 -1.76 24.39
CA ILE A 107 -4.16 -0.46 24.30
C ILE A 107 -5.04 0.70 24.78
N SER A 108 -6.35 0.63 24.56
CA SER A 108 -7.30 1.62 25.10
C SER A 108 -7.37 1.53 26.63
N GLN A 109 -7.33 0.31 27.19
CA GLN A 109 -7.18 0.11 28.63
C GLN A 109 -5.87 0.72 29.15
N LEU A 110 -4.72 0.46 28.51
CA LEU A 110 -3.44 1.09 28.88
C LEU A 110 -3.56 2.62 28.85
N ASN A 111 -4.13 3.18 27.78
CA ASN A 111 -4.34 4.60 27.64
C ASN A 111 -5.22 5.20 28.74
N HIS A 112 -6.22 4.45 29.22
CA HIS A 112 -7.10 4.90 30.29
C HIS A 112 -6.46 4.78 31.68
N GLU A 113 -5.94 3.60 32.01
CA GLU A 113 -5.47 3.25 33.35
C GLU A 113 -4.02 3.69 33.61
N GLN A 114 -3.23 3.92 32.56
CA GLN A 114 -1.81 4.32 32.59
C GLN A 114 -0.88 3.31 33.27
N HIS A 115 -1.42 2.25 33.85
CA HIS A 115 -0.69 1.18 34.46
C HIS A 115 -1.46 -0.14 34.34
N ILE A 116 -0.91 -1.10 33.58
CA ILE A 116 -1.51 -2.42 33.40
C ILE A 116 -0.44 -3.51 33.43
N GLU A 117 -0.87 -4.75 33.70
CA GLU A 117 -0.12 -5.94 33.32
C GLU A 117 -0.54 -6.32 31.89
N ALA A 118 0.36 -6.12 30.93
CA ALA A 118 0.06 -6.25 29.51
C ALA A 118 0.29 -7.68 28.99
N SER A 119 -0.39 -8.03 27.91
CA SER A 119 -0.09 -9.16 27.05
C SER A 119 1.33 -9.06 26.49
N SER A 120 1.87 -10.19 26.04
CA SER A 120 3.21 -10.20 25.46
C SER A 120 3.28 -9.34 24.20
N GLU A 121 2.24 -9.36 23.37
CA GLU A 121 2.16 -8.57 22.15
C GLU A 121 2.06 -7.07 22.41
N LEU A 122 1.19 -6.63 23.34
CA LEU A 122 1.14 -5.20 23.67
C LEU A 122 2.48 -4.74 24.26
N TYR A 123 3.06 -5.50 25.19
CA TYR A 123 4.37 -5.17 25.74
C TYR A 123 5.46 -5.07 24.66
N GLU A 124 5.49 -6.02 23.72
CA GLU A 124 6.43 -6.01 22.60
C GLU A 124 6.29 -4.77 21.72
N VAL A 125 5.06 -4.39 21.36
CA VAL A 125 4.79 -3.20 20.56
C VAL A 125 5.23 -1.93 21.29
N ILE A 126 4.84 -1.75 22.55
CA ILE A 126 5.25 -0.56 23.33
C ILE A 126 6.77 -0.49 23.49
N ALA A 127 7.42 -1.62 23.79
CA ALA A 127 8.88 -1.67 23.90
C ALA A 127 9.57 -1.32 22.58
N ALA A 128 9.07 -1.82 21.45
CA ALA A 128 9.62 -1.52 20.13
C ALA A 128 9.40 -0.05 19.75
N CYS A 129 8.23 0.51 20.04
CA CYS A 129 7.96 1.94 19.84
C CYS A 129 8.94 2.83 20.61
N GLU A 130 9.24 2.50 21.87
CA GLU A 130 10.24 3.23 22.67
C GLU A 130 11.66 3.06 22.14
N GLN A 131 11.99 1.89 21.65
CA GLN A 131 13.28 1.63 21.00
C GLN A 131 13.43 2.47 19.73
N TRP A 132 12.44 2.48 18.84
CA TRP A 132 12.47 3.29 17.62
C TRP A 132 12.46 4.78 17.89
N ARG A 133 11.74 5.23 18.92
CA ARG A 133 11.83 6.60 19.40
C ARG A 133 13.25 6.98 19.80
N SER A 134 13.96 6.11 20.51
CA SER A 134 15.36 6.36 20.85
C SER A 134 16.29 6.31 19.63
N ALA A 135 16.12 5.33 18.74
CA ALA A 135 17.00 5.09 17.60
C ALA A 135 16.89 6.20 16.53
N THR A 136 15.72 6.83 16.42
CA THR A 136 15.44 7.91 15.47
C THR A 136 15.62 9.30 16.08
N CYS A 137 16.19 9.40 17.29
CA CYS A 137 16.29 10.66 18.04
C CYS A 137 14.94 11.40 18.16
N GLY A 138 13.85 10.64 18.33
CA GLY A 138 12.48 11.13 18.38
C GLY A 138 11.84 11.44 17.04
N GLY A 139 12.43 11.04 15.90
CA GLY A 139 11.78 11.11 14.59
C GLY A 139 10.52 10.25 14.51
N PHE A 140 10.52 9.13 15.23
CA PHE A 140 9.33 8.33 15.53
C PHE A 140 8.93 8.55 17.00
N ASP A 141 7.64 8.71 17.29
CA ASP A 141 7.13 8.73 18.67
C ASP A 141 5.66 8.27 18.73
N ALA A 142 5.41 7.09 19.31
CA ALA A 142 4.05 6.59 19.49
C ALA A 142 3.28 7.28 20.62
N ARG A 143 3.90 8.19 21.39
CA ARG A 143 3.25 8.90 22.53
C ARG A 143 2.38 10.07 22.11
N LEU A 144 2.26 10.32 20.80
CA LEU A 144 1.57 11.49 20.24
C LEU A 144 0.04 11.37 20.23
N GLY A 145 -0.55 10.32 20.81
CA GLY A 145 -1.98 10.04 20.68
C GLY A 145 -2.89 11.21 21.07
N GLN A 146 -2.54 11.95 22.12
CA GLN A 146 -3.31 13.13 22.53
C GLN A 146 -3.19 14.28 21.52
N LEU A 147 -2.00 14.50 20.93
CA LEU A 147 -1.81 15.50 19.88
C LEU A 147 -2.58 15.13 18.61
N ILE A 148 -2.52 13.86 18.21
CA ILE A 148 -3.26 13.35 17.04
C ILE A 148 -4.76 13.62 17.23
N GLN A 149 -5.33 13.24 18.38
CA GLN A 149 -6.74 13.50 18.68
C GLN A 149 -7.08 14.99 18.62
N LEU A 150 -6.24 15.88 19.18
CA LEU A 150 -6.50 17.32 19.12
C LEU A 150 -6.50 17.85 17.68
N TRP A 151 -5.57 17.39 16.84
CA TRP A 151 -5.54 17.72 15.42
C TRP A 151 -6.74 17.16 14.67
N GLU A 152 -7.22 15.95 14.97
CA GLU A 152 -8.45 15.40 14.38
C GLU A 152 -9.70 16.23 14.70
N HIS A 153 -9.86 16.66 15.96
CA HIS A 153 -11.02 17.44 16.40
C HIS A 153 -11.03 18.89 15.88
N SER A 154 -9.88 19.40 15.44
CA SER A 154 -9.70 20.78 14.99
C SER A 154 -10.48 21.12 13.69
N ASN A 155 -10.97 20.12 12.95
CA ASN A 155 -11.98 20.18 11.88
C ASN A 155 -11.85 21.35 10.87
N GLN A 156 -10.63 21.82 10.57
CA GLN A 156 -10.38 23.00 9.71
C GLN A 156 -11.02 24.33 10.16
N VAL A 157 -11.73 24.37 11.30
CA VAL A 157 -12.46 25.56 11.79
C VAL A 157 -11.62 26.32 12.82
N GLN A 158 -10.79 25.63 13.59
CA GLN A 158 -9.83 26.24 14.51
C GLN A 158 -8.49 25.50 14.40
N ASN A 159 -7.39 26.22 14.22
CA ASN A 159 -6.07 25.64 14.39
C ASN A 159 -5.86 25.28 15.87
N LEU A 160 -5.16 24.18 16.15
CA LEU A 160 -4.66 23.92 17.51
C LEU A 160 -3.81 25.11 17.93
N ASP A 161 -4.08 25.69 19.10
CA ASP A 161 -3.34 26.85 19.56
C ASP A 161 -1.91 26.46 19.99
N ASP A 162 -0.95 27.31 19.66
CA ASP A 162 0.48 27.06 19.90
C ASP A 162 0.77 26.79 21.39
N GLN A 163 0.05 27.43 22.32
CA GLN A 163 0.28 27.27 23.75
C GLN A 163 -0.09 25.86 24.24
N THR A 164 -1.25 25.35 23.81
CA THR A 164 -1.69 23.97 24.12
C THR A 164 -0.72 22.96 23.54
N GLN A 165 -0.32 23.13 22.28
CA GLN A 165 0.64 22.24 21.61
C GLN A 165 2.01 22.21 22.33
N GLU A 166 2.60 23.38 22.61
CA GLU A 166 3.88 23.50 23.31
C GLU A 166 3.82 22.95 24.75
N ALA A 167 2.70 23.15 25.44
CA ALA A 167 2.49 22.59 26.77
C ALA A 167 2.49 21.06 26.74
N LEU A 168 1.76 20.45 25.80
CA LEU A 168 1.69 19.00 25.66
C LEU A 168 3.04 18.39 25.27
N LEU A 169 3.77 19.01 24.34
CA LEU A 169 5.13 18.57 23.98
C LEU A 169 6.10 18.63 25.17
N ARG A 170 6.01 19.66 26.02
CA ARG A 170 6.82 19.74 27.25
C ARG A 170 6.45 18.62 28.23
N GLN A 171 5.17 18.28 28.37
CA GLN A 171 4.73 17.17 29.21
C GLN A 171 5.23 15.83 28.67
N LEU A 172 5.08 15.56 27.36
CA LEU A 172 5.56 14.33 26.72
C LEU A 172 7.08 14.15 26.86
N LYS A 173 7.85 15.25 26.78
CA LYS A 173 9.31 15.23 27.02
C LYS A 173 9.69 14.97 28.47
N ALA A 174 8.87 15.41 29.43
CA ALA A 174 9.14 15.27 30.86
C ALA A 174 8.72 13.91 31.44
N GLN A 175 7.77 13.22 30.79
CA GLN A 175 7.21 11.96 31.26
C GLN A 175 7.86 10.75 30.59
N SER A 176 7.91 9.64 31.32
CA SER A 176 8.53 8.39 30.87
C SER A 176 7.51 7.25 30.84
N ILE A 177 7.86 6.20 30.08
CA ILE A 177 7.22 4.89 30.16
C ILE A 177 8.19 3.93 30.85
N GLU A 178 7.73 3.31 31.93
CA GLU A 178 8.43 2.24 32.64
C GLU A 178 7.93 0.89 32.13
N LEU A 179 8.86 0.03 31.71
CA LEU A 179 8.57 -1.28 31.14
C LEU A 179 9.26 -2.36 31.96
N ASN A 180 8.50 -3.29 32.53
CA ASN A 180 9.04 -4.45 33.24
C ASN A 180 9.01 -5.71 32.35
N PRO A 181 10.15 -6.20 31.83
CA PRO A 181 10.16 -7.32 30.88
C PRO A 181 9.79 -8.66 31.50
N LYS A 182 9.87 -8.80 32.84
CA LYS A 182 9.56 -10.04 33.56
C LYS A 182 8.07 -10.14 33.86
N THR A 183 7.47 -9.09 34.39
CA THR A 183 6.04 -9.06 34.77
C THR A 183 5.14 -8.53 33.67
N LYS A 184 5.70 -8.02 32.57
CA LYS A 184 4.97 -7.32 31.50
C LYS A 184 4.17 -6.11 31.97
N GLN A 185 4.49 -5.58 33.15
CA GLN A 185 3.90 -4.35 33.63
C GLN A 185 4.39 -3.16 32.80
N ILE A 186 3.44 -2.34 32.37
CA ILE A 186 3.66 -1.06 31.71
C ILE A 186 3.13 0.02 32.64
N LYS A 187 3.89 1.09 32.84
CA LYS A 187 3.45 2.27 33.59
C LYS A 187 3.88 3.52 32.83
N MET A 188 2.95 4.43 32.57
CA MET A 188 3.22 5.65 31.81
C MET A 188 2.69 6.89 32.53
N GLY A 189 3.29 8.04 32.25
CA GLY A 189 2.81 9.32 32.77
C GLY A 189 1.42 9.68 32.21
N SER A 190 0.66 10.48 32.97
CA SER A 190 -0.75 10.77 32.66
C SER A 190 -0.98 11.62 31.40
N ALA A 191 0.03 12.32 30.90
CA ALA A 191 -0.05 13.06 29.64
C ALA A 191 0.28 12.20 28.42
N ILE A 192 0.76 10.97 28.63
CA ILE A 192 1.06 10.04 27.54
C ILE A 192 -0.22 9.34 27.12
N LYS A 193 -0.52 9.41 25.82
CA LYS A 193 -1.48 8.54 25.15
C LYS A 193 -0.77 7.87 23.98
N ILE A 194 -0.76 6.56 23.96
CA ILE A 194 -0.12 5.78 22.91
C ILE A 194 -1.03 5.66 21.69
N ALA A 195 -0.49 6.00 20.54
CA ALA A 195 -1.03 5.74 19.21
C ALA A 195 0.09 5.06 18.39
N PRO A 196 0.08 3.72 18.28
CA PRO A 196 1.16 2.98 17.65
C PRO A 196 0.90 2.74 16.16
N ASP A 197 0.00 3.48 15.51
CA ASP A 197 -0.47 3.21 14.15
C ASP A 197 0.68 3.11 13.12
N ALA A 198 1.77 3.84 13.35
CA ALA A 198 3.01 3.84 12.56
C ALA A 198 3.96 2.65 12.84
N TYR A 199 3.52 1.64 13.61
CA TYR A 199 4.27 0.40 13.88
C TYR A 199 3.33 -0.81 13.94
N ALA A 200 2.16 -0.65 14.56
CA ALA A 200 1.20 -1.71 14.84
C ALA A 200 0.69 -2.39 13.57
N LYS A 201 0.46 -1.65 12.48
CA LYS A 201 -0.01 -2.21 11.22
C LYS A 201 1.01 -3.16 10.61
N GLY A 202 2.28 -2.73 10.52
CA GLY A 202 3.38 -3.61 10.15
C GLY A 202 3.52 -4.83 11.07
N TYR A 203 3.39 -4.66 12.39
CA TYR A 203 3.42 -5.78 13.35
C TYR A 203 2.29 -6.79 13.08
N VAL A 204 1.08 -6.32 12.79
CA VAL A 204 -0.05 -7.19 12.44
C VAL A 204 0.24 -7.98 11.17
N ILE A 205 0.78 -7.34 10.13
CA ILE A 205 1.15 -8.01 8.87
C ILE A 205 2.17 -9.13 9.14
N ASP A 206 3.22 -8.84 9.91
CA ASP A 206 4.27 -9.82 10.23
C ASP A 206 3.71 -11.02 11.00
N ARG A 207 2.85 -10.78 12.00
CA ARG A 207 2.20 -11.83 12.79
C ARG A 207 1.21 -12.65 11.98
N ALA A 208 0.46 -12.01 11.08
CA ALA A 208 -0.47 -12.68 10.19
C ALA A 208 0.26 -13.61 9.20
N LEU A 209 1.43 -13.20 8.68
CA LEU A 209 2.27 -14.08 7.85
C LEU A 209 2.73 -15.31 8.65
N ILE A 210 3.20 -15.13 9.88
CA ILE A 210 3.61 -16.25 10.75
C ILE A 210 2.43 -17.19 11.02
N ALA A 211 1.23 -16.65 11.29
CA ALA A 211 0.03 -17.45 11.50
C ALA A 211 -0.34 -18.26 10.26
N ALA A 212 -0.27 -17.65 9.07
CA ALA A 212 -0.53 -18.31 7.79
C ALA A 212 0.44 -19.47 7.52
N GLN A 213 1.74 -19.24 7.71
CA GLN A 213 2.77 -20.28 7.54
C GLN A 213 2.57 -21.46 8.49
N LYS A 214 2.16 -21.20 9.73
CA LYS A 214 1.84 -22.26 10.70
C LYS A 214 0.58 -23.04 10.32
N ALA A 215 -0.43 -22.37 9.79
CA ALA A 215 -1.68 -23.00 9.38
C ALA A 215 -1.51 -23.91 8.17
N VAL A 216 -0.66 -23.53 7.22
CA VAL A 216 -0.39 -24.31 5.99
C VAL A 216 1.12 -24.35 5.71
N PRO A 217 1.88 -25.26 6.36
CA PRO A 217 3.34 -25.30 6.26
C PRO A 217 3.90 -25.59 4.86
N HIS A 218 3.09 -26.18 3.98
CA HIS A 218 3.48 -26.53 2.61
C HIS A 218 3.14 -25.45 1.58
N VAL A 219 2.55 -24.32 1.96
CA VAL A 219 2.31 -23.18 1.05
C VAL A 219 3.63 -22.68 0.44
N GLN A 220 3.64 -22.32 -0.84
CA GLN A 220 4.89 -21.95 -1.53
C GLN A 220 5.17 -20.45 -1.53
N GLY A 221 4.15 -19.60 -1.40
CA GLY A 221 4.34 -18.15 -1.32
C GLY A 221 3.10 -17.42 -0.82
N ILE A 222 3.31 -16.29 -0.14
CA ILE A 222 2.27 -15.45 0.43
C ILE A 222 2.67 -13.99 0.24
N LEU A 223 1.74 -13.15 -0.20
CA LEU A 223 1.78 -11.70 -0.05
C LEU A 223 0.59 -11.28 0.82
N ILE A 224 0.86 -10.41 1.79
CA ILE A 224 -0.15 -9.74 2.61
C ILE A 224 0.10 -8.24 2.45
N ASP A 225 -0.91 -7.51 2.01
CA ASP A 225 -0.92 -6.05 1.90
C ASP A 225 -2.09 -5.51 2.73
N ILE A 226 -1.80 -4.62 3.67
CA ILE A 226 -2.80 -3.88 4.43
C ILE A 226 -2.60 -2.39 4.19
N GLY A 227 -3.37 -1.83 3.26
CA GLY A 227 -3.39 -0.39 2.96
C GLY A 227 -2.11 0.16 2.33
N GLY A 228 -1.37 -0.66 1.59
CA GLY A 228 -0.12 -0.29 0.92
C GLY A 228 1.14 -0.73 1.65
N ASP A 229 1.01 -1.07 2.94
CA ASP A 229 2.08 -1.72 3.70
C ASP A 229 1.96 -3.23 3.53
N MET A 230 3.06 -3.89 3.18
CA MET A 230 3.01 -5.27 2.75
C MET A 230 4.21 -6.10 3.21
N ARG A 231 3.99 -7.41 3.26
CA ARG A 231 5.00 -8.42 3.50
C ARG A 231 4.85 -9.53 2.47
N VAL A 232 5.96 -9.90 1.83
CA VAL A 232 6.00 -11.02 0.90
C VAL A 232 6.89 -12.13 1.45
N TRP A 233 6.54 -13.37 1.11
CA TRP A 233 7.32 -14.56 1.44
C TRP A 233 7.21 -15.61 0.34
N GLY A 234 8.30 -16.32 0.11
CA GLY A 234 8.36 -17.46 -0.80
C GLY A 234 8.17 -17.09 -2.27
N GLN A 235 7.61 -18.02 -3.03
CA GLN A 235 7.49 -17.95 -4.48
C GLN A 235 6.39 -16.98 -4.92
N SER A 236 6.79 -15.98 -5.70
CA SER A 236 5.84 -15.09 -6.39
C SER A 236 5.14 -15.84 -7.53
N PRO A 237 3.95 -15.36 -7.96
CA PRO A 237 3.21 -15.98 -9.06
C PRO A 237 4.05 -16.17 -10.33
N GLN A 238 4.97 -15.25 -10.61
CA GLN A 238 5.81 -15.22 -11.82
C GLN A 238 7.22 -15.79 -11.60
N GLN A 239 7.51 -16.37 -10.43
CA GLN A 239 8.78 -17.01 -10.05
C GLN A 239 10.07 -16.15 -10.14
N ALA A 240 9.95 -14.86 -10.48
CA ALA A 240 11.08 -13.94 -10.63
C ALA A 240 11.22 -12.91 -9.48
N GLY A 241 10.66 -13.22 -8.31
CA GLY A 241 10.47 -12.31 -7.18
C GLY A 241 9.13 -11.55 -7.25
N TRP A 242 8.72 -10.95 -6.14
CA TRP A 242 7.45 -10.23 -6.05
C TRP A 242 7.61 -8.83 -6.63
N LYS A 243 6.77 -8.48 -7.60
CA LYS A 243 6.79 -7.17 -8.25
C LYS A 243 5.88 -6.22 -7.49
N VAL A 244 6.46 -5.18 -6.87
CA VAL A 244 5.74 -4.17 -6.10
C VAL A 244 5.87 -2.83 -6.80
N GLY A 245 4.74 -2.25 -7.21
CA GLY A 245 4.71 -0.95 -7.86
C GLY A 245 4.73 0.20 -6.84
N ILE A 246 5.66 1.15 -7.02
CA ILE A 246 5.70 2.40 -6.27
C ILE A 246 5.11 3.50 -7.15
N GLN A 247 4.01 4.09 -6.69
CA GLN A 247 3.33 5.18 -7.40
C GLN A 247 4.14 6.48 -7.33
N ASN A 248 4.07 7.27 -8.41
CA ASN A 248 4.58 8.64 -8.37
C ASN A 248 3.73 9.46 -7.37
N PRO A 249 4.31 10.13 -6.37
CA PRO A 249 3.57 11.00 -5.46
C PRO A 249 2.79 12.11 -6.17
N ASP A 250 3.27 12.57 -7.33
CA ASP A 250 2.63 13.61 -8.13
C ASP A 250 1.45 13.07 -8.97
N GLU A 251 1.38 11.76 -9.21
CA GLU A 251 0.32 11.10 -9.97
C GLU A 251 -0.64 10.35 -9.05
N ARG A 252 -1.50 11.09 -8.34
CA ARG A 252 -2.49 10.54 -7.38
C ARG A 252 -3.72 9.89 -8.03
N PHE A 253 -3.56 9.26 -9.18
CA PHE A 253 -4.64 8.57 -9.90
C PHE A 253 -4.64 7.06 -9.59
N ASP A 254 -5.84 6.50 -9.38
CA ASP A 254 -6.06 5.10 -9.03
C ASP A 254 -5.63 4.09 -10.11
N ASN A 255 -5.47 4.58 -11.35
CA ASN A 255 -4.98 3.83 -12.50
C ASN A 255 -3.63 4.36 -13.03
N ALA A 256 -2.96 5.24 -12.28
CA ALA A 256 -1.60 5.65 -12.61
C ALA A 256 -0.71 4.41 -12.67
N ALA A 257 0.17 4.39 -13.66
CA ALA A 257 1.22 3.39 -13.69
C ALA A 257 2.20 3.65 -12.54
N PRO A 258 2.77 2.60 -11.95
CA PRO A 258 3.82 2.80 -10.95
C PRO A 258 5.02 3.50 -11.61
N ALA A 259 5.62 4.47 -10.93
CA ALA A 259 6.86 5.11 -11.37
C ALA A 259 8.06 4.14 -11.31
N GLN A 260 8.05 3.29 -10.28
CA GLN A 260 9.06 2.27 -10.05
C GLN A 260 8.42 0.92 -9.78
N VAL A 261 9.08 -0.14 -10.21
CA VAL A 261 8.69 -1.52 -9.86
C VAL A 261 9.85 -2.12 -9.09
N LEU A 262 9.61 -2.46 -7.83
CA LEU A 262 10.57 -3.14 -6.97
C LEU A 262 10.41 -4.65 -7.14
N ASN A 263 11.53 -5.37 -7.08
CA ASN A 263 11.61 -6.81 -7.07
C ASN A 263 11.97 -7.31 -5.67
N ILE A 264 10.95 -7.65 -4.89
CA ILE A 264 11.04 -7.93 -3.46
C ILE A 264 11.06 -9.45 -3.23
N LYS A 265 11.88 -9.93 -2.29
CA LYS A 265 11.98 -11.36 -1.92
C LYS A 265 12.09 -11.50 -0.41
N ASP A 266 11.13 -12.21 0.20
CA ASP A 266 11.09 -12.42 1.65
C ASP A 266 11.27 -11.12 2.46
N GLN A 267 10.74 -10.02 1.93
CA GLN A 267 10.93 -8.63 2.37
C GLN A 267 9.57 -7.95 2.57
N ALA A 268 9.58 -6.85 3.31
CA ALA A 268 8.43 -6.00 3.56
C ALA A 268 8.62 -4.67 2.84
N VAL A 269 7.52 -4.01 2.50
CA VAL A 269 7.51 -2.65 1.98
C VAL A 269 6.50 -1.86 2.80
N ALA A 270 6.90 -0.71 3.32
CA ALA A 270 5.99 0.21 3.99
C ALA A 270 6.08 1.59 3.35
N LEU A 271 4.96 2.31 3.36
CA LEU A 271 4.82 3.60 2.72
C LEU A 271 4.20 4.63 3.66
N SER A 272 4.85 5.77 3.79
CA SER A 272 4.36 6.92 4.56
C SER A 272 4.42 8.18 3.71
N GLY A 273 3.48 9.11 3.88
CA GLY A 273 3.43 10.33 3.09
C GLY A 273 2.12 11.08 3.22
N GLN A 274 1.91 12.09 2.37
CA GLN A 274 0.69 12.91 2.41
C GLN A 274 -0.59 12.08 2.16
N GLY A 275 -0.50 11.04 1.34
CA GLY A 275 -1.57 10.06 1.12
C GLY A 275 -2.96 10.65 0.82
N TYR A 276 -4.01 9.87 1.12
CA TYR A 276 -5.42 10.29 1.05
C TYR A 276 -6.01 10.66 2.42
N ARG A 277 -5.32 10.32 3.53
CA ARG A 277 -5.73 10.63 4.90
C ARG A 277 -5.17 12.00 5.30
N SER A 278 -6.03 12.89 5.80
CA SER A 278 -5.63 14.25 6.23
C SER A 278 -6.13 14.57 7.62
N LEU A 279 -5.33 15.27 8.42
CA LEU A 279 -5.71 15.92 9.67
C LEU A 279 -6.03 17.39 9.36
N SER A 280 -7.30 17.77 9.40
CA SER A 280 -7.72 19.15 9.07
C SER A 280 -7.18 19.66 7.72
N GLY A 281 -7.19 18.82 6.68
CA GLY A 281 -6.70 19.19 5.34
C GLY A 281 -5.17 19.22 5.20
N GLN A 282 -4.43 18.80 6.23
CA GLN A 282 -2.97 18.65 6.26
C GLN A 282 -2.58 17.19 6.43
N SER A 283 -1.30 16.84 6.34
CA SER A 283 -0.83 15.45 6.55
C SER A 283 -1.34 14.85 7.86
N HIS A 284 -1.63 13.55 7.83
CA HIS A 284 -1.95 12.80 9.05
C HIS A 284 -0.73 12.40 9.88
N LEU A 285 0.47 12.68 9.38
CA LEU A 285 1.72 12.47 10.09
C LEU A 285 2.10 13.74 10.84
N LEU A 286 2.39 13.61 12.13
CA LEU A 286 2.86 14.71 12.98
C LEU A 286 4.38 14.60 13.18
N ASN A 287 5.07 15.74 13.17
CA ASN A 287 6.46 15.82 13.58
C ASN A 287 6.53 15.77 15.12
N PRO A 288 7.15 14.75 15.75
CA PRO A 288 7.15 14.63 17.21
C PRO A 288 7.89 15.74 17.95
N GLN A 289 8.82 16.42 17.29
CA GLN A 289 9.60 17.50 17.89
C GLN A 289 8.81 18.81 17.95
N THR A 290 8.02 19.09 16.91
CA THR A 290 7.26 20.34 16.78
C THR A 290 5.79 20.21 17.13
N GLY A 291 5.21 19.00 17.07
CA GLY A 291 3.77 18.75 17.24
C GLY A 291 2.90 19.15 16.05
N MET A 292 3.51 19.55 14.93
CA MET A 292 2.82 20.04 13.73
C MET A 292 2.68 18.93 12.66
N PRO A 293 1.64 18.98 11.82
CA PRO A 293 1.54 18.16 10.61
C PRO A 293 2.75 18.34 9.69
N ILE A 294 3.30 17.23 9.19
CA ILE A 294 4.45 17.22 8.28
C ILE A 294 4.00 17.66 6.89
N GLN A 295 4.64 18.67 6.30
CA GLN A 295 4.31 19.18 4.95
C GLN A 295 5.47 19.09 3.96
N THR A 296 6.66 18.69 4.40
CA THR A 296 7.91 18.74 3.63
C THR A 296 8.23 17.45 2.87
N VAL A 297 7.46 16.39 3.11
CA VAL A 297 7.64 15.08 2.49
C VAL A 297 6.34 14.65 1.83
N GLU A 298 6.42 14.27 0.56
CA GLU A 298 5.29 13.75 -0.20
C GLU A 298 5.13 12.25 0.00
N GLN A 299 6.25 11.51 -0.07
CA GLN A 299 6.28 10.07 0.05
C GLN A 299 7.63 9.59 0.59
N CYS A 300 7.58 8.58 1.45
CA CYS A 300 8.71 7.79 1.90
C CYS A 300 8.33 6.32 1.78
N VAL A 301 9.21 5.53 1.16
CA VAL A 301 9.06 4.10 0.99
C VAL A 301 10.25 3.43 1.65
N VAL A 302 9.99 2.46 2.51
CA VAL A 302 11.03 1.65 3.16
C VAL A 302 10.81 0.20 2.81
N VAL A 303 11.87 -0.45 2.33
CA VAL A 303 11.94 -1.89 2.16
C VAL A 303 12.76 -2.46 3.30
N GLY A 304 12.23 -3.46 3.99
CA GLY A 304 12.84 -4.03 5.19
C GLY A 304 12.66 -5.54 5.33
N GLN A 305 13.26 -6.12 6.37
CA GLN A 305 13.11 -7.54 6.68
C GLN A 305 11.78 -7.89 7.36
N CYS A 306 11.13 -6.92 7.99
CA CYS A 306 9.82 -7.07 8.63
C CYS A 306 9.01 -5.78 8.39
N ALA A 307 7.69 -5.92 8.35
CA ALA A 307 6.79 -4.81 8.07
C ALA A 307 6.72 -3.83 9.23
N ALA A 308 6.81 -4.30 10.49
CA ALA A 308 6.76 -3.43 11.67
C ALA A 308 7.86 -2.36 11.69
N ASP A 309 9.11 -2.77 11.47
CA ASP A 309 10.24 -1.83 11.45
C ASP A 309 10.23 -0.95 10.20
N ALA A 310 9.80 -1.49 9.05
CA ALA A 310 9.66 -0.72 7.83
C ALA A 310 8.62 0.42 7.99
N ASP A 311 7.46 0.14 8.61
CA ASP A 311 6.38 1.12 8.88
C ASP A 311 6.90 2.25 9.81
N ALA A 312 7.60 1.87 10.88
CA ALA A 312 8.17 2.82 11.84
C ALA A 312 9.24 3.71 11.20
N LEU A 313 10.12 3.13 10.39
CA LEU A 313 11.14 3.86 9.66
C LEU A 313 10.52 4.76 8.59
N ALA A 314 9.54 4.28 7.83
CA ALA A 314 8.86 5.08 6.82
C ALA A 314 8.25 6.33 7.44
N THR A 315 7.62 6.19 8.62
CA THR A 315 7.11 7.34 9.38
C THR A 315 8.24 8.21 9.91
N ALA A 316 9.25 7.64 10.57
CA ALA A 316 10.36 8.39 11.17
C ALA A 316 11.08 9.28 10.16
N LEU A 317 11.37 8.73 8.97
CA LEU A 317 12.09 9.42 7.91
C LEU A 317 11.34 10.65 7.39
N THR A 318 10.01 10.68 7.50
CA THR A 318 9.22 11.87 7.13
C THR A 318 9.43 13.05 8.10
N ALA A 319 9.78 12.76 9.35
CA ALA A 319 10.01 13.76 10.39
C ALA A 319 11.50 14.14 10.57
N MET A 320 12.42 13.30 10.08
CA MET A 320 13.86 13.51 10.19
C MET A 320 14.40 14.38 9.04
N PRO A 321 15.54 15.07 9.24
CA PRO A 321 16.29 15.62 8.12
C PRO A 321 16.66 14.51 7.12
N PRO A 322 16.39 14.66 5.80
CA PRO A 322 16.54 13.56 4.85
C PRO A 322 17.92 12.90 4.85
N TYR A 323 18.99 13.68 4.98
CA TYR A 323 20.35 13.15 5.04
C TYR A 323 20.60 12.29 6.29
N GLU A 324 20.16 12.74 7.46
CA GLU A 324 20.29 11.99 8.71
C GLU A 324 19.43 10.72 8.68
N GLY A 325 18.24 10.81 8.09
CA GLY A 325 17.36 9.67 7.85
C GLY A 325 18.01 8.61 6.97
N MET A 326 18.60 9.00 5.83
CA MET A 326 19.30 8.05 4.97
C MET A 326 20.53 7.45 5.69
N GLN A 327 21.29 8.25 6.46
CA GLN A 327 22.39 7.72 7.27
C GLN A 327 21.96 6.68 8.30
N LEU A 328 20.77 6.83 8.90
CA LEU A 328 20.19 5.81 9.76
C LEU A 328 19.93 4.52 8.97
N ILE A 329 19.33 4.62 7.78
CA ILE A 329 19.05 3.45 6.92
C ILE A 329 20.34 2.71 6.53
N GLU A 330 21.41 3.42 6.17
CA GLU A 330 22.71 2.80 5.84
C GLU A 330 23.33 2.00 7.00
N GLN A 331 22.91 2.24 8.25
CA GLN A 331 23.36 1.47 9.42
C GLN A 331 22.52 0.21 9.67
N LEU A 332 21.39 0.05 8.99
CA LEU A 332 20.43 -1.02 9.19
C LEU A 332 20.56 -2.08 8.10
N VAL A 333 21.13 -3.24 8.46
CA VAL A 333 21.31 -4.34 7.51
C VAL A 333 19.95 -4.85 7.02
N GLY A 334 19.80 -4.88 5.69
CA GLY A 334 18.58 -5.38 5.04
C GLY A 334 17.43 -4.37 4.99
N PHE A 335 17.73 -3.09 5.20
CA PHE A 335 16.80 -1.98 4.98
C PHE A 335 17.30 -1.07 3.87
N GLU A 336 16.37 -0.64 3.03
CA GLU A 336 16.58 0.35 1.98
C GLU A 336 15.43 1.33 2.01
N ALA A 337 15.67 2.58 1.63
CA ALA A 337 14.63 3.61 1.65
C ALA A 337 14.76 4.55 0.46
N GLN A 338 13.63 5.10 0.04
CA GLN A 338 13.54 6.25 -0.83
C GLN A 338 12.56 7.26 -0.22
N LEU A 339 12.92 8.54 -0.26
CA LEU A 339 12.12 9.66 0.20
C LEU A 339 12.04 10.70 -0.92
N VAL A 340 10.82 11.16 -1.20
CA VAL A 340 10.53 12.25 -2.13
C VAL A 340 9.99 13.43 -1.31
N ALA A 341 10.75 14.52 -1.29
CA ALA A 341 10.36 15.77 -0.65
C ALA A 341 9.33 16.53 -1.50
N SER A 342 8.60 17.46 -0.88
CA SER A 342 7.55 18.25 -1.57
C SER A 342 8.06 19.23 -2.61
N ASP A 343 9.37 19.45 -2.68
CA ASP A 343 10.01 20.20 -3.76
C ASP A 343 10.45 19.30 -4.95
N GLY A 344 10.11 18.00 -4.89
CA GLY A 344 10.48 16.99 -5.89
C GLY A 344 11.87 16.38 -5.69
N THR A 345 12.64 16.83 -4.68
CA THR A 345 13.95 16.24 -4.40
C THR A 345 13.81 14.82 -3.90
N SER A 346 14.55 13.89 -4.53
CA SER A 346 14.58 12.48 -4.12
C SER A 346 15.88 12.14 -3.37
N TYR A 347 15.73 11.45 -2.25
CA TYR A 347 16.79 10.87 -1.44
C TYR A 347 16.60 9.35 -1.43
N GLN A 348 17.69 8.59 -1.53
CA GLN A 348 17.61 7.14 -1.46
C GLN A 348 18.87 6.55 -0.83
N SER A 349 18.71 5.39 -0.19
CA SER A 349 19.84 4.59 0.27
C SER A 349 20.64 4.02 -0.89
N THR A 350 21.89 3.64 -0.62
CA THR A 350 22.85 3.18 -1.62
C THR A 350 22.40 1.89 -2.32
N GLY A 351 21.71 1.00 -1.62
CA GLY A 351 21.21 -0.26 -2.16
C GLY A 351 19.85 -0.18 -2.86
N TRP A 352 19.13 0.96 -2.78
CA TRP A 352 17.79 1.11 -3.37
C TRP A 352 17.73 0.68 -4.84
N SER A 353 18.72 1.07 -5.64
CA SER A 353 18.79 0.75 -7.07
C SER A 353 18.83 -0.75 -7.37
N THR A 354 19.28 -1.58 -6.43
CA THR A 354 19.32 -3.04 -6.57
C THR A 354 17.95 -3.70 -6.42
N LEU A 355 17.01 -3.00 -5.80
CA LEU A 355 15.62 -3.44 -5.67
C LEU A 355 14.81 -3.19 -6.94
N LEU A 356 15.26 -2.28 -7.81
CA LEU A 356 14.55 -1.98 -9.04
C LEU A 356 14.51 -3.21 -9.96
N ASP A 357 13.33 -3.47 -10.51
CA ASP A 357 13.16 -4.54 -11.46
C ASP A 357 14.00 -4.28 -12.73
N ALA A 358 14.81 -5.27 -13.13
CA ALA A 358 15.67 -5.14 -14.30
C ALA A 358 14.90 -4.89 -15.61
N ASN A 359 13.63 -5.29 -15.68
CA ASN A 359 12.74 -5.06 -16.81
C ASN A 359 11.85 -3.83 -16.61
N GLN A 360 12.09 -2.98 -15.60
CA GLN A 360 11.31 -1.76 -15.35
C GLN A 360 11.16 -0.93 -16.63
N ALA A 361 12.20 -0.77 -17.45
CA ALA A 361 12.09 -0.03 -18.71
C ALA A 361 11.20 -0.71 -19.77
N ALA A 362 11.02 -2.03 -19.74
CA ALA A 362 10.11 -2.76 -20.62
C ALA A 362 8.68 -2.76 -20.09
N VAL A 363 8.49 -2.94 -18.77
CA VAL A 363 7.21 -2.78 -18.07
C VAL A 363 6.68 -1.35 -18.26
N MET A 364 7.55 -0.35 -18.06
CA MET A 364 7.25 1.05 -18.30
C MET A 364 7.11 1.39 -19.78
N ARG A 365 7.80 0.72 -20.72
CA ARG A 365 7.60 0.91 -22.18
C ARG A 365 6.31 0.28 -22.70
N HIS A 366 5.84 -0.82 -22.11
CA HIS A 366 4.50 -1.35 -22.41
C HIS A 366 3.39 -0.37 -21.99
N ILE A 367 3.65 0.45 -20.96
CA ILE A 367 2.75 1.50 -20.46
C ILE A 367 2.96 2.84 -21.19
N ALA A 368 4.20 3.16 -21.51
CA ALA A 368 4.64 4.33 -22.25
C ALA A 368 4.94 3.92 -23.70
N GLY A 369 3.89 3.60 -24.45
CA GLY A 369 4.02 3.32 -25.88
C GLY A 369 4.66 4.51 -26.60
N ASN A 370 5.80 4.24 -27.24
CA ASN A 370 6.46 5.14 -28.16
C ASN A 370 5.75 5.04 -29.53
N ALA A 371 4.99 6.08 -29.88
CA ALA A 371 4.65 6.36 -31.26
C ALA A 371 4.41 7.86 -31.42
N ALA A 372 5.05 8.47 -32.41
CA ALA A 372 4.81 9.85 -32.79
C ALA A 372 3.36 9.98 -33.32
N ALA A 373 2.49 10.62 -32.54
CA ALA A 373 1.25 11.20 -33.03
C ALA A 373 1.24 12.68 -32.66
N THR A 374 1.00 13.53 -33.64
CA THR A 374 1.05 15.00 -33.54
C THR A 374 -0.20 15.63 -32.91
N ALA A 375 -1.06 14.86 -32.25
CA ALA A 375 -2.46 15.25 -32.04
C ALA A 375 -2.86 15.47 -30.57
N TRP A 376 -2.43 14.63 -29.62
CA TRP A 376 -2.72 14.89 -28.21
C TRP A 376 -1.93 16.12 -27.71
N PRO A 377 -2.57 17.13 -27.10
CA PRO A 377 -1.87 18.31 -26.64
C PRO A 377 -0.80 17.95 -25.59
N LYS A 378 0.45 18.38 -25.83
CA LYS A 378 1.57 18.06 -24.94
C LYS A 378 1.26 18.44 -23.48
N GLY A 379 1.40 17.45 -22.61
CA GLY A 379 1.19 17.57 -21.16
C GLY A 379 -0.28 17.50 -20.72
N PHE A 380 -1.25 17.37 -21.62
CA PHE A 380 -2.66 17.24 -21.22
C PHE A 380 -3.00 15.82 -20.74
N GLN A 381 -3.97 15.72 -19.84
CA GLN A 381 -4.58 14.47 -19.40
C GLN A 381 -6.07 14.68 -19.10
N ALA A 382 -6.87 13.64 -19.31
CA ALA A 382 -8.29 13.62 -18.93
C ALA A 382 -8.45 12.97 -17.56
N GLN A 383 -8.78 13.76 -16.54
CA GLN A 383 -8.94 13.33 -15.15
C GLN A 383 -10.43 13.12 -14.87
N VAL A 384 -10.80 11.93 -14.43
CA VAL A 384 -12.17 11.52 -14.13
C VAL A 384 -12.29 11.27 -12.63
N GLU A 385 -13.07 12.10 -11.94
CA GLU A 385 -13.44 11.87 -10.55
C GLU A 385 -14.74 11.06 -10.49
N VAL A 386 -14.69 9.88 -9.89
CA VAL A 386 -15.81 8.96 -9.71
C VAL A 386 -16.17 8.92 -8.23
N ASN A 387 -17.33 9.43 -7.86
CA ASN A 387 -17.86 9.31 -6.50
C ASN A 387 -18.76 8.08 -6.42
N ILE A 388 -18.46 7.15 -5.52
CA ILE A 388 -19.30 6.01 -5.19
C ILE A 388 -20.02 6.30 -3.87
N PRO A 389 -21.36 6.41 -3.84
CA PRO A 389 -22.08 6.82 -2.65
C PRO A 389 -22.30 5.63 -1.70
N LYS A 390 -22.31 5.93 -0.39
CA LYS A 390 -22.77 4.97 0.62
C LYS A 390 -24.30 5.03 0.64
N LEU A 391 -24.94 3.94 0.24
CA LEU A 391 -26.39 3.85 0.21
C LEU A 391 -26.92 3.30 1.54
N ALA A 392 -27.97 3.93 2.07
CA ALA A 392 -28.66 3.49 3.28
C ALA A 392 -29.58 2.30 2.98
N VAL A 393 -28.99 1.12 2.85
CA VAL A 393 -29.68 -0.15 2.54
C VAL A 393 -29.26 -1.24 3.51
N GLU A 394 -30.17 -2.15 3.83
CA GLU A 394 -30.00 -3.16 4.88
C GLU A 394 -28.79 -4.09 4.64
N ASN A 395 -28.52 -4.43 3.37
CA ASN A 395 -27.40 -5.26 2.96
C ASN A 395 -26.60 -4.57 1.84
N TYR A 396 -25.83 -3.55 2.21
CA TYR A 396 -24.97 -2.86 1.25
C TYR A 396 -23.90 -3.81 0.70
N ARG A 397 -23.69 -3.73 -0.62
CA ARG A 397 -22.65 -4.45 -1.36
C ARG A 397 -21.87 -3.42 -2.15
N ALA A 398 -20.54 -3.52 -2.16
CA ALA A 398 -19.72 -2.64 -2.96
C ALA A 398 -20.13 -2.77 -4.45
N PRO A 399 -20.28 -1.65 -5.18
CA PRO A 399 -20.71 -1.70 -6.56
C PRO A 399 -19.58 -2.18 -7.46
N TYR A 400 -20.00 -2.82 -8.53
CA TYR A 400 -19.19 -3.19 -9.68
C TYR A 400 -19.09 -1.97 -10.59
N VAL A 401 -17.88 -1.51 -10.89
CA VAL A 401 -17.65 -0.26 -11.63
C VAL A 401 -16.86 -0.56 -12.89
N SER A 402 -17.27 0.00 -14.03
CA SER A 402 -16.54 -0.06 -15.28
C SER A 402 -16.36 1.35 -15.81
N VAL A 403 -15.11 1.75 -16.06
CA VAL A 403 -14.76 3.03 -16.67
C VAL A 403 -13.93 2.79 -17.91
N TRP A 404 -14.41 3.27 -19.07
CA TRP A 404 -13.74 3.06 -20.35
C TRP A 404 -13.94 4.24 -21.30
N VAL A 405 -13.14 4.28 -22.36
CA VAL A 405 -13.11 5.31 -23.38
C VAL A 405 -13.45 4.69 -24.72
N THR A 406 -14.30 5.36 -25.49
CA THR A 406 -14.56 5.02 -26.90
C THR A 406 -14.34 6.22 -27.81
N ASP A 407 -14.12 5.96 -29.10
CA ASP A 407 -14.16 6.98 -30.13
C ASP A 407 -15.62 7.36 -30.49
N SER A 408 -15.80 8.29 -31.43
CA SER A 408 -17.13 8.71 -31.89
C SER A 408 -17.95 7.59 -32.54
N ASP A 409 -17.29 6.53 -33.03
CA ASP A 409 -17.92 5.35 -33.63
C ASP A 409 -18.23 4.27 -32.57
N LYS A 410 -18.02 4.57 -31.29
CA LYS A 410 -18.18 3.67 -30.15
C LYS A 410 -17.25 2.45 -30.23
N LYS A 411 -16.09 2.56 -30.88
CA LYS A 411 -15.04 1.55 -30.77
C LYS A 411 -14.27 1.76 -29.49
N LEU A 412 -13.93 0.67 -28.79
CA LEU A 412 -13.13 0.73 -27.57
C LEU A 412 -11.76 1.33 -27.89
N VAL A 413 -11.41 2.36 -27.14
CA VAL A 413 -10.10 3.01 -27.18
C VAL A 413 -9.27 2.53 -26.01
N ARG A 414 -9.81 2.62 -24.78
CA ARG A 414 -9.11 2.19 -23.57
C ARG A 414 -10.05 1.92 -22.40
N THR A 415 -9.74 0.92 -21.59
CA THR A 415 -10.38 0.65 -20.31
C THR A 415 -9.54 1.30 -19.21
N LEU A 416 -10.16 2.18 -18.42
CA LEU A 416 -9.47 2.93 -17.36
C LEU A 416 -9.56 2.20 -16.01
N ALA A 417 -10.68 1.53 -15.75
CA ALA A 417 -10.89 0.76 -14.54
C ALA A 417 -12.01 -0.28 -14.73
N VAL A 418 -11.83 -1.45 -14.11
CA VAL A 418 -12.90 -2.40 -13.83
C VAL A 418 -12.78 -2.75 -12.34
N TRP A 419 -13.83 -2.60 -11.56
CA TRP A 419 -13.87 -2.96 -10.14
C TRP A 419 -14.99 -3.99 -9.94
N GLY A 420 -14.68 -5.15 -9.36
CA GLY A 420 -15.62 -6.24 -9.17
C GLY A 420 -14.93 -7.52 -8.70
N LYS A 421 -15.55 -8.24 -7.78
CA LYS A 421 -15.00 -9.47 -7.15
C LYS A 421 -15.46 -10.77 -7.84
N ASP A 422 -16.55 -10.74 -8.58
CA ASP A 422 -17.17 -11.91 -9.22
C ASP A 422 -17.62 -11.57 -10.65
N GLU A 423 -17.17 -12.37 -11.62
CA GLU A 423 -17.55 -12.26 -13.02
C GLU A 423 -19.07 -12.36 -13.22
N LYS A 424 -19.77 -13.11 -12.36
CA LYS A 424 -21.22 -13.22 -12.40
C LYS A 424 -21.90 -11.86 -12.24
N TRP A 425 -21.32 -10.94 -11.51
CA TRP A 425 -21.94 -9.65 -11.22
C TRP A 425 -21.34 -8.52 -12.05
N ILE A 426 -20.06 -8.61 -12.47
CA ILE A 426 -19.52 -7.64 -13.43
C ILE A 426 -20.31 -7.62 -14.76
N ASN A 427 -20.93 -8.74 -15.13
CA ASN A 427 -21.80 -8.80 -16.32
C ASN A 427 -23.08 -7.95 -16.20
N SER A 428 -23.41 -7.49 -14.98
CA SER A 428 -24.52 -6.58 -14.70
C SER A 428 -24.22 -5.15 -15.16
N ASN A 429 -22.93 -4.83 -15.39
CA ASN A 429 -22.52 -3.69 -16.21
C ASN A 429 -22.73 -4.04 -17.70
N TYR A 430 -23.98 -4.24 -18.10
CA TYR A 430 -24.32 -4.86 -19.38
C TYR A 430 -24.00 -3.97 -20.59
N VAL A 431 -23.83 -2.65 -20.43
CA VAL A 431 -23.44 -1.75 -21.51
C VAL A 431 -22.00 -2.02 -21.92
N TRP A 432 -21.10 -2.13 -20.94
CA TRP A 432 -19.71 -2.51 -21.14
C TRP A 432 -19.53 -3.99 -21.45
N TRP A 433 -20.14 -4.86 -20.63
CA TRP A 433 -19.92 -6.32 -20.69
C TRP A 433 -20.28 -6.92 -22.04
N ARG A 434 -21.44 -6.55 -22.60
CA ARG A 434 -21.93 -7.13 -23.87
C ARG A 434 -21.05 -6.74 -25.07
N ARG A 435 -20.38 -5.58 -25.02
CA ARG A 435 -19.63 -5.03 -26.14
C ARG A 435 -18.14 -5.29 -26.04
N TYR A 436 -17.58 -5.27 -24.82
CA TYR A 436 -16.14 -5.25 -24.60
C TYR A 436 -15.71 -6.31 -23.58
N GLY A 437 -16.42 -6.42 -22.44
CA GLY A 437 -15.98 -7.26 -21.31
C GLY A 437 -15.81 -8.76 -21.64
N ARG A 438 -16.67 -9.34 -22.50
CA ARG A 438 -16.60 -10.77 -22.89
C ARG A 438 -15.32 -11.19 -23.60
N GLN A 439 -14.60 -10.26 -24.19
CA GLN A 439 -13.43 -10.54 -25.03
C GLN A 439 -12.11 -10.19 -24.32
N MET A 440 -12.17 -9.71 -23.07
CA MET A 440 -10.96 -9.38 -22.31
C MET A 440 -10.26 -10.64 -21.77
N PRO A 441 -8.99 -10.90 -22.14
CA PRO A 441 -8.22 -11.95 -21.52
C PRO A 441 -7.91 -11.59 -20.06
N ASN A 442 -8.19 -12.51 -19.13
CA ASN A 442 -7.96 -12.38 -17.69
C ASN A 442 -8.63 -11.16 -17.05
N LEU A 443 -9.88 -11.33 -16.62
CA LEU A 443 -10.57 -10.33 -15.79
C LEU A 443 -9.72 -9.96 -14.57
N ASP A 444 -8.92 -10.88 -14.02
CA ASP A 444 -8.06 -10.69 -12.85
C ASP A 444 -6.95 -9.62 -13.02
N ALA A 445 -6.59 -9.23 -14.25
CA ALA A 445 -5.55 -8.22 -14.50
C ALA A 445 -6.10 -6.79 -14.62
N VAL A 446 -7.41 -6.64 -14.91
CA VAL A 446 -8.08 -5.35 -15.15
C VAL A 446 -9.15 -5.08 -14.09
N ALA A 447 -9.78 -6.14 -13.57
CA ALA A 447 -10.72 -6.12 -12.47
C ALA A 447 -9.96 -6.12 -11.15
N LYS A 448 -9.97 -4.98 -10.46
CA LYS A 448 -9.63 -4.92 -9.04
C LYS A 448 -10.86 -5.37 -8.24
N PRO A 449 -10.67 -5.88 -7.00
CA PRO A 449 -11.78 -6.09 -6.08
C PRO A 449 -12.73 -4.89 -5.98
N SER A 450 -14.02 -5.17 -5.71
CA SER A 450 -15.06 -4.14 -5.60
C SER A 450 -14.69 -3.10 -4.53
N ARG A 451 -14.71 -1.81 -4.87
CA ARG A 451 -14.32 -0.72 -3.96
C ARG A 451 -15.52 -0.16 -3.20
N GLN A 452 -15.30 0.25 -1.94
CA GLN A 452 -16.32 0.85 -1.07
C GLN A 452 -16.79 2.24 -1.55
N PRO A 453 -17.81 2.83 -0.91
CA PRO A 453 -18.13 4.23 -1.09
C PRO A 453 -16.93 5.15 -0.88
N GLY A 454 -16.72 6.09 -1.79
CA GLY A 454 -15.58 7.00 -1.74
C GLY A 454 -15.43 7.81 -3.03
N GLN A 455 -14.47 8.73 -3.01
CA GLN A 455 -14.05 9.46 -4.20
C GLN A 455 -12.82 8.81 -4.81
N TYR A 456 -12.89 8.50 -6.09
CA TYR A 456 -11.83 7.88 -6.87
C TYR A 456 -11.42 8.82 -8.00
N ARG A 457 -10.14 8.81 -8.37
CA ARG A 457 -9.59 9.66 -9.44
C ARG A 457 -8.89 8.79 -10.45
N LEU A 458 -9.38 8.79 -11.69
CA LEU A 458 -8.77 8.08 -12.81
C LEU A 458 -8.19 9.10 -13.78
N ALA A 459 -7.10 8.77 -14.47
CA ALA A 459 -6.57 9.59 -15.55
C ALA A 459 -6.49 8.79 -16.86
N TRP A 460 -6.70 9.49 -17.97
CA TRP A 460 -6.40 9.00 -19.30
C TRP A 460 -5.39 9.92 -19.97
N ASP A 461 -4.26 9.32 -20.35
CA ASP A 461 -3.10 9.98 -20.95
C ASP A 461 -3.18 10.11 -22.48
N GLY A 462 -4.32 9.72 -23.06
CA GLY A 462 -4.53 9.79 -24.51
C GLY A 462 -3.94 8.63 -25.29
N LYS A 463 -3.60 7.52 -24.64
CA LYS A 463 -3.21 6.28 -25.33
C LYS A 463 -4.35 5.26 -25.37
N ASP A 464 -4.39 4.45 -26.42
CA ASP A 464 -5.28 3.29 -26.54
C ASP A 464 -4.77 2.07 -25.73
N GLU A 465 -5.49 0.94 -25.78
CA GLU A 465 -5.12 -0.34 -25.14
C GLU A 465 -3.75 -0.88 -25.58
N ALA A 466 -3.27 -0.53 -26.78
CA ALA A 466 -1.97 -0.92 -27.28
C ALA A 466 -0.86 0.07 -26.89
N GLY A 467 -1.18 1.10 -26.10
CA GLY A 467 -0.27 2.16 -25.69
C GLY A 467 0.00 3.19 -26.79
N LYS A 468 -0.73 3.16 -27.92
CA LYS A 468 -0.56 4.12 -29.01
C LYS A 468 -1.36 5.39 -28.73
N MET A 469 -0.75 6.55 -28.96
CA MET A 469 -1.43 7.84 -28.85
C MET A 469 -2.61 7.95 -29.81
N VAL A 470 -3.73 8.46 -29.31
CA VAL A 470 -4.95 8.70 -30.08
C VAL A 470 -4.92 10.07 -30.78
N ASP A 471 -5.71 10.20 -31.84
CA ASP A 471 -5.81 11.44 -32.62
C ASP A 471 -6.65 12.51 -31.90
N THR A 472 -6.55 13.78 -32.31
CA THR A 472 -7.51 14.82 -31.90
C THR A 472 -8.89 14.43 -32.40
N GLY A 473 -9.91 14.61 -31.57
CA GLY A 473 -11.25 14.26 -31.95
C GLY A 473 -12.18 14.15 -30.75
N LYS A 474 -13.39 13.65 -31.02
CA LYS A 474 -14.38 13.42 -29.98
C LYS A 474 -14.26 12.00 -29.45
N TYR A 475 -14.17 11.90 -28.14
CA TYR A 475 -14.15 10.66 -27.39
C TYR A 475 -15.28 10.66 -26.37
N LEU A 476 -15.75 9.47 -26.02
CA LEU A 476 -16.70 9.29 -24.93
C LEU A 476 -16.00 8.57 -23.78
N ILE A 477 -16.08 9.14 -22.59
CA ILE A 477 -15.64 8.51 -21.35
C ILE A 477 -16.88 8.02 -20.63
N HIS A 478 -16.98 6.71 -20.46
CA HIS A 478 -18.12 6.01 -19.92
C HIS A 478 -17.85 5.56 -18.50
N ILE A 479 -18.86 5.69 -17.64
CA ILE A 479 -18.86 5.21 -16.27
C ILE A 479 -20.14 4.39 -16.10
N GLU A 480 -20.00 3.12 -15.76
CA GLU A 480 -21.11 2.21 -15.49
C GLU A 480 -20.93 1.58 -14.12
N THR A 481 -22.01 1.54 -13.34
CA THR A 481 -22.01 0.84 -12.06
C THR A 481 -23.24 -0.03 -11.89
N SER A 482 -23.06 -1.13 -11.17
CA SER A 482 -24.14 -2.01 -10.73
C SER A 482 -23.83 -2.56 -9.35
N ARG A 483 -24.85 -2.93 -8.58
CA ARG A 483 -24.67 -3.53 -7.26
C ARG A 483 -25.37 -4.89 -7.21
N GLU A 484 -24.81 -5.84 -6.46
CA GLU A 484 -25.43 -7.15 -6.28
C GLU A 484 -26.83 -6.95 -5.67
N HIS A 485 -27.86 -7.38 -6.40
CA HIS A 485 -29.26 -7.15 -6.02
C HIS A 485 -29.64 -5.66 -5.81
N GLY A 486 -28.86 -4.74 -6.37
CA GLY A 486 -29.13 -3.30 -6.37
C GLY A 486 -29.48 -2.77 -7.76
N ASP A 487 -29.40 -1.46 -7.91
CA ASP A 487 -29.70 -0.78 -9.16
C ASP A 487 -28.51 -0.84 -10.13
N HIS A 488 -28.72 -0.22 -11.29
CA HIS A 488 -27.73 0.01 -12.33
C HIS A 488 -27.70 1.50 -12.65
N SER A 489 -26.52 2.03 -12.96
CA SER A 489 -26.33 3.42 -13.36
C SER A 489 -25.29 3.51 -14.45
N TYR A 490 -25.53 4.38 -15.43
CA TYR A 490 -24.64 4.56 -16.57
C TYR A 490 -24.65 6.02 -17.02
N GLN A 491 -23.46 6.61 -17.07
CA GLN A 491 -23.24 7.99 -17.48
C GLN A 491 -22.03 8.07 -18.40
N SER A 492 -22.00 9.09 -19.25
CA SER A 492 -20.84 9.33 -20.12
C SER A 492 -20.57 10.81 -20.29
N PHE A 493 -19.28 11.17 -20.30
CA PHE A 493 -18.82 12.46 -20.75
C PHE A 493 -18.43 12.39 -22.22
N GLU A 494 -18.82 13.39 -23.01
CA GLU A 494 -18.12 13.68 -24.26
C GLU A 494 -16.88 14.51 -23.95
N LEU A 495 -15.74 14.15 -24.54
CA LEU A 495 -14.50 14.90 -24.48
C LEU A 495 -14.05 15.23 -25.91
N GLU A 496 -13.91 16.51 -26.21
CA GLU A 496 -13.26 16.96 -27.44
C GLU A 496 -11.78 17.21 -27.14
N VAL A 497 -10.92 16.33 -27.66
CA VAL A 497 -9.47 16.39 -27.45
C VAL A 497 -8.89 17.46 -28.37
N GLY A 498 -8.44 18.55 -27.75
CA GLY A 498 -7.81 19.70 -28.42
C GLY A 498 -7.06 20.58 -27.41
N PRO A 499 -6.45 21.70 -27.81
CA PRO A 499 -5.55 22.47 -26.93
C PRO A 499 -6.24 23.26 -25.81
N LYS A 500 -7.57 23.11 -25.63
CA LYS A 500 -8.36 23.83 -24.63
C LYS A 500 -8.66 22.93 -23.45
N ALA A 501 -8.55 23.48 -22.24
CA ALA A 501 -9.00 22.79 -21.05
C ALA A 501 -10.52 22.64 -21.05
N VAL A 502 -11.01 21.51 -20.55
CA VAL A 502 -12.45 21.19 -20.46
C VAL A 502 -12.74 20.73 -19.04
N SER A 503 -13.77 21.29 -18.41
CA SER A 503 -14.30 20.78 -17.14
C SER A 503 -15.79 20.50 -17.29
N LYS A 504 -16.22 19.31 -16.91
CA LYS A 504 -17.62 18.86 -16.97
C LYS A 504 -17.98 18.16 -15.66
N THR A 505 -19.23 18.29 -15.24
CA THR A 505 -19.78 17.61 -14.06
C THR A 505 -21.09 16.95 -14.46
N LEU A 506 -21.32 15.72 -14.01
CA LEU A 506 -22.60 15.03 -14.15
C LEU A 506 -23.21 14.80 -12.76
N PRO A 507 -24.53 14.97 -12.62
CA PRO A 507 -25.21 14.77 -11.35
C PRO A 507 -25.20 13.30 -10.93
N ALA A 508 -25.39 13.06 -9.63
CA ALA A 508 -25.55 11.72 -9.08
C ALA A 508 -26.75 10.98 -9.68
N GLN A 509 -26.64 9.65 -9.74
CA GLN A 509 -27.66 8.67 -10.07
C GLN A 509 -27.83 7.66 -8.91
N ALA A 510 -28.57 6.57 -9.13
CA ALA A 510 -28.91 5.60 -8.09
C ALA A 510 -27.67 4.92 -7.47
N GLU A 511 -26.71 4.51 -8.30
CA GLU A 511 -25.51 3.76 -7.88
C GLU A 511 -24.20 4.49 -8.21
N ILE A 512 -24.28 5.77 -8.62
CA ILE A 512 -23.13 6.64 -8.93
C ILE A 512 -23.37 8.01 -8.30
N GLY A 513 -22.40 8.53 -7.57
CA GLY A 513 -22.42 9.88 -7.04
C GLY A 513 -22.12 10.91 -8.12
N THR A 514 -21.85 12.15 -7.72
CA THR A 514 -21.41 13.17 -8.68
C THR A 514 -20.14 12.75 -9.41
N LEU A 515 -20.13 12.87 -10.74
CA LEU A 515 -18.96 12.62 -11.57
C LEU A 515 -18.35 13.93 -12.04
N LYS A 516 -17.02 14.00 -12.16
CA LYS A 516 -16.35 15.14 -12.79
C LYS A 516 -15.34 14.68 -13.82
N LEU A 517 -15.20 15.45 -14.89
CA LEU A 517 -14.16 15.30 -15.90
C LEU A 517 -13.39 16.62 -16.01
N ASN A 518 -12.08 16.58 -15.85
CA ASN A 518 -11.17 17.70 -16.09
C ASN A 518 -10.11 17.28 -17.12
N PHE A 519 -10.16 17.86 -18.31
CA PHE A 519 -9.12 17.74 -19.31
C PHE A 519 -8.25 18.99 -19.27
N GLN A 520 -7.00 18.83 -18.84
CA GLN A 520 -6.08 19.95 -18.58
C GLN A 520 -4.63 19.49 -18.65
N ARG A 521 -3.67 20.42 -18.65
CA ARG A 521 -2.26 20.05 -18.44
C ARG A 521 -2.10 19.41 -17.06
N GLY A 522 -1.44 18.24 -17.01
CA GLY A 522 -0.93 17.69 -15.75
C GLY A 522 -0.02 18.71 -15.08
N ALA A 523 -0.10 18.77 -13.76
CA ALA A 523 0.73 19.66 -12.94
C ALA A 523 2.21 19.32 -13.13
#